data_AF-A0A8H5Q0X5-F1
#
_entry.id   AF-A0A8H5Q0X5-F1
#
_cell.length_a   1.000
_cell.length_b   1.000
_cell.length_c   1.000
_cell.angle_alpha   90.00
_cell.angle_beta   90.00
_cell.angle_gamma   90.00
#
_symmetry.space_group_name_H-M   'P 1'
#
loop_
_entity.id
_entity.type
_entity.pdbx_description
1 polymer ?
#
loop_
_entity_poly.entity_id
_entity_poly.type
_entity_poly.pdbx_seq_one_letter_code
_entity_poly.pdbx_strand_id
1 'polypeptide(L)'
;MHYLFATSAPESTLMRAAKIVVLSSLANRYRRDSLMVLVRRQYGQVLVDYTRALSQQTASPSVEHFFTAVLLGLYELVASDTASPTKHLVHVRGLASILSKGITYSAPESKVSVYSPGMRLVTKGIMTHQTGTGILCPPLDDTYRRSLDDIIIKMSPLTSRAEKLLSDPSPPVLELLELQRDLLAIDNEITYWAYDRPLSWNPEVVGEVWMDPAISEESSFYCTGPIEKYFDIYVATAWNSWRSIHVIYLDHLIHIANALGQYELVPLYKERIDELASGIKASIPFHLYQDIENYVQQANTGTPLVHSDRLVGGLLLLHPMYALARCTIVDDSTRKYMSRTLRWIGDEMGIRHATILADGLQPDMQGPSAMQSSQISFIDALDGHFLITASMMLEPR
;
A
#
# COMPACT_ATOMS: atom_id res chain seq x y z
N MET A 1 -1.69 5.03 17.32
CA MET A 1 -3.15 5.29 17.41
C MET A 1 -3.78 4.90 18.75
N HIS A 2 -3.31 3.85 19.45
CA HIS A 2 -3.92 3.35 20.69
C HIS A 2 -4.19 4.41 21.77
N TYR A 3 -3.24 5.31 22.04
CA TYR A 3 -3.43 6.40 23.01
C TYR A 3 -4.55 7.36 22.60
N LEU A 4 -4.63 7.72 21.31
CA LEU A 4 -5.68 8.60 20.78
C LEU A 4 -7.06 7.95 20.98
N PHE A 5 -7.20 6.67 20.63
CA PHE A 5 -8.43 5.92 20.88
C PHE A 5 -8.77 5.84 22.38
N ALA A 6 -7.79 5.58 23.25
CA ALA A 6 -7.99 5.46 24.69
C ALA A 6 -8.42 6.77 25.37
N THR A 7 -8.07 7.92 24.79
CA THR A 7 -8.36 9.25 25.33
C THR A 7 -9.55 9.95 24.65
N SER A 8 -10.05 9.40 23.54
CA SER A 8 -11.20 9.92 22.81
C SER A 8 -12.52 9.56 23.50
N ALA A 9 -13.51 10.45 23.41
CA ALA A 9 -14.85 10.16 23.91
C ALA A 9 -15.47 8.98 23.13
N PRO A 10 -16.21 8.05 23.78
CA PRO A 10 -16.80 6.89 23.11
C PRO A 10 -17.71 7.22 21.91
N GLU A 11 -18.37 8.38 21.95
CA GLU A 11 -19.28 8.87 20.90
C GLU A 11 -18.62 9.87 19.94
N SER A 12 -17.29 10.05 20.02
CA SER A 12 -16.59 10.96 19.12
C SER A 12 -16.67 10.50 17.66
N THR A 13 -16.49 11.44 16.73
CA THR A 13 -16.47 11.12 15.29
C THR A 13 -15.37 10.12 14.95
N LEU A 14 -14.24 10.14 15.68
CA LEU A 14 -13.16 9.18 15.51
C LEU A 14 -13.61 7.76 15.89
N MET A 15 -14.26 7.58 17.05
CA MET A 15 -14.71 6.24 17.49
C MET A 15 -15.77 5.68 16.55
N ARG A 16 -16.71 6.54 16.14
CA ARG A 16 -17.74 6.16 15.19
C ARG A 16 -17.14 5.80 13.82
N ALA A 17 -16.13 6.55 13.34
CA ALA A 17 -15.42 6.24 12.11
C ALA A 17 -14.67 4.89 12.18
N ALA A 18 -14.01 4.57 13.29
CA ALA A 18 -13.37 3.26 13.45
C ALA A 18 -14.40 2.12 13.46
N LYS A 19 -15.52 2.32 14.17
CA LYS A 19 -16.61 1.34 14.24
C LYS A 19 -17.19 1.01 12.87
N ILE A 20 -17.44 2.01 12.02
CA ILE A 20 -18.00 1.76 10.68
C ILE A 20 -17.02 0.98 9.78
N VAL A 21 -15.70 1.19 9.90
CA VAL A 21 -14.69 0.44 9.13
C VAL A 21 -14.75 -1.04 9.50
N VAL A 22 -14.71 -1.34 10.79
CA VAL A 22 -14.77 -2.73 11.30
C VAL A 22 -16.10 -3.38 10.95
N LEU A 23 -17.22 -2.72 11.21
CA LEU A 23 -18.55 -3.27 10.88
C LEU A 23 -18.74 -3.47 9.38
N SER A 24 -18.17 -2.60 8.53
CA SER A 24 -18.19 -2.76 7.07
C SER A 24 -17.46 -4.02 6.63
N SER A 25 -16.24 -4.24 7.15
CA SER A 25 -15.47 -5.46 6.88
C SER A 25 -16.21 -6.71 7.32
N LEU A 26 -16.78 -6.72 8.53
CA LEU A 26 -17.56 -7.85 9.03
C LEU A 26 -18.84 -8.08 8.20
N ALA A 27 -19.54 -7.02 7.81
CA ALA A 27 -20.72 -7.10 6.96
C ALA A 27 -20.38 -7.73 5.60
N ASN A 28 -19.24 -7.37 5.02
CA ASN A 28 -18.76 -7.95 3.78
C ASN A 28 -18.38 -9.42 3.94
N ARG A 29 -17.50 -9.71 4.91
CA ARG A 29 -17.00 -11.06 5.20
C ARG A 29 -18.14 -12.05 5.41
N TYR A 30 -19.13 -11.68 6.22
CA TYR A 30 -20.26 -12.55 6.53
C TYR A 30 -21.47 -12.36 5.61
N ARG A 31 -21.32 -11.60 4.52
CA ARG A 31 -22.37 -11.32 3.51
C ARG A 31 -23.69 -10.87 4.15
N ARG A 32 -23.62 -9.94 5.10
CA ARG A 32 -24.76 -9.41 5.86
C ARG A 32 -25.21 -8.07 5.29
N ASP A 33 -26.06 -8.11 4.25
CA ASP A 33 -26.54 -6.90 3.57
C ASP A 33 -27.31 -5.95 4.49
N SER A 34 -28.11 -6.48 5.42
CA SER A 34 -28.83 -5.67 6.40
C SER A 34 -27.90 -4.87 7.31
N LEU A 35 -26.77 -5.45 7.71
CA LEU A 35 -25.73 -4.77 8.46
C LEU A 35 -25.04 -3.71 7.59
N MET A 36 -24.73 -4.03 6.33
CA MET A 36 -24.11 -3.05 5.42
C MET A 36 -25.00 -1.83 5.18
N VAL A 37 -26.32 -2.01 5.06
CA VAL A 37 -27.29 -0.89 4.96
C VAL A 37 -27.24 -0.01 6.21
N LEU A 38 -27.17 -0.60 7.40
CA LEU A 38 -27.03 0.16 8.65
C LEU A 38 -25.70 0.93 8.70
N VAL A 39 -24.60 0.27 8.34
CA VAL A 39 -23.26 0.89 8.32
C VAL A 39 -23.21 2.06 7.34
N ARG A 40 -23.80 1.95 6.15
CA ARG A 40 -23.89 3.05 5.17
C ARG A 40 -24.64 4.26 5.72
N ARG A 41 -25.74 4.04 6.45
CA ARG A 41 -26.47 5.13 7.13
C ARG A 41 -25.61 5.79 8.21
N GLN A 42 -24.90 4.99 9.01
CA GLN A 42 -24.00 5.50 10.04
C GLN A 42 -22.84 6.29 9.43
N TYR A 43 -22.23 5.79 8.35
CA TYR A 43 -21.20 6.51 7.61
C TYR A 43 -21.68 7.88 7.14
N GLY A 44 -22.84 7.95 6.48
CA GLY A 44 -23.42 9.23 6.06
C GLY A 44 -23.63 10.20 7.21
N GLN A 45 -24.10 9.71 8.37
CA GLN A 45 -24.25 10.53 9.57
C GLN A 45 -22.90 11.02 10.12
N VAL A 46 -21.89 10.14 10.22
CA VAL A 46 -20.54 10.53 10.67
C VAL A 46 -19.96 11.59 9.74
N LEU A 47 -20.11 11.43 8.42
CA LEU A 47 -19.62 12.38 7.44
C LEU A 47 -20.26 13.76 7.62
N VAL A 48 -21.59 13.82 7.80
CA VAL A 48 -22.30 15.09 8.07
C VAL A 48 -21.80 15.75 9.36
N ASP A 49 -21.66 14.98 10.44
CA ASP A 49 -21.21 15.50 11.73
C ASP A 49 -19.77 15.99 11.67
N TYR A 50 -18.90 15.24 10.98
CA TYR A 50 -17.50 15.59 10.77
C TYR A 50 -17.33 16.85 9.92
N THR A 51 -18.06 16.96 8.81
CA THR A 51 -18.04 18.16 7.96
C THR A 51 -18.58 19.39 8.71
N ARG A 52 -19.61 19.22 9.54
CA ARG A 52 -20.12 20.31 10.41
C ARG A 52 -19.05 20.76 11.40
N ALA A 53 -18.39 19.82 12.08
CA ALA A 53 -17.31 20.11 13.02
C ALA A 53 -16.15 20.86 12.35
N LEU A 54 -15.69 20.39 11.18
CA LEU A 54 -14.65 21.07 10.41
C LEU A 54 -15.05 22.48 9.96
N SER A 55 -16.32 22.69 9.59
CA SER A 55 -16.81 24.00 9.11
C SER A 55 -16.94 25.04 10.22
N GLN A 56 -17.17 24.60 11.45
CA GLN A 56 -17.27 25.46 12.63
C GLN A 56 -15.90 25.76 13.24
N GLN A 57 -14.86 25.08 12.77
CA GLN A 57 -13.51 25.21 13.31
C GLN A 57 -12.82 26.47 12.77
N THR A 58 -12.44 27.36 13.68
CA THR A 58 -11.69 28.59 13.35
C THR A 58 -10.18 28.43 13.48
N ALA A 59 -9.72 27.36 14.15
CA ALA A 59 -8.32 27.00 14.34
C ALA A 59 -7.89 25.88 13.37
N SER A 60 -6.59 25.57 13.33
CA SER A 60 -6.07 24.41 12.59
C SER A 60 -6.67 23.09 13.09
N PRO A 61 -6.98 22.13 12.20
CA PRO A 61 -7.55 20.83 12.57
C PRO A 61 -6.73 20.08 13.64
N SER A 62 -7.40 19.31 14.51
CA SER A 62 -6.69 18.49 15.52
C SER A 62 -6.25 17.14 14.95
N VAL A 63 -5.39 16.42 15.68
CA VAL A 63 -5.01 15.03 15.35
C VAL A 63 -6.23 14.13 15.21
N GLU A 64 -7.24 14.30 16.07
CA GLU A 64 -8.49 13.54 15.97
C GLU A 64 -9.23 13.81 14.66
N HIS A 65 -9.22 15.05 14.17
CA HIS A 65 -9.81 15.37 12.87
C HIS A 65 -9.09 14.66 11.74
N PHE A 66 -7.75 14.65 11.76
CA PHE A 66 -6.95 13.96 10.76
C PHE A 66 -7.24 12.46 10.73
N PHE A 67 -7.19 11.77 11.88
CA PHE A 67 -7.46 10.32 11.92
C PHE A 67 -8.92 9.97 11.63
N THR A 68 -9.87 10.87 11.94
CA THR A 68 -11.26 10.69 11.50
C THR A 68 -11.35 10.66 9.97
N ALA A 69 -10.69 11.59 9.27
CA ALA A 69 -10.65 11.59 7.80
C ALA A 69 -9.94 10.34 7.23
N VAL A 70 -8.85 9.88 7.85
CA VAL A 70 -8.17 8.64 7.45
C VAL A 70 -9.14 7.45 7.54
N LEU A 71 -9.84 7.29 8.67
CA LEU A 71 -10.80 6.19 8.86
C LEU A 71 -11.98 6.26 7.89
N LEU A 72 -12.48 7.46 7.56
CA LEU A 72 -13.53 7.63 6.55
C LEU A 72 -13.03 7.23 5.15
N GLY A 73 -11.77 7.53 4.81
CA GLY A 73 -11.15 7.02 3.59
C GLY A 73 -10.97 5.50 3.60
N LEU A 74 -10.53 4.91 4.71
CA LEU A 74 -10.41 3.46 4.87
C LEU A 74 -11.78 2.78 4.73
N TYR A 75 -12.85 3.41 5.21
CA TYR A 75 -14.21 2.93 4.98
C TYR A 75 -14.53 2.83 3.48
N GLU A 76 -14.17 3.84 2.67
CA GLU A 76 -14.40 3.79 1.22
C GLU A 76 -13.63 2.66 0.53
N LEU A 77 -12.44 2.28 1.03
CA LEU A 77 -11.71 1.10 0.54
C LEU A 77 -12.42 -0.20 0.95
N VAL A 78 -12.82 -0.32 2.21
CA VAL A 78 -13.50 -1.54 2.71
C VAL A 78 -14.87 -1.73 2.07
N ALA A 79 -15.64 -0.64 1.92
CA ALA A 79 -17.00 -0.64 1.38
C ALA A 79 -17.05 -0.41 -0.15
N SER A 80 -15.90 -0.40 -0.83
CA SER A 80 -15.78 -0.10 -2.27
C SER A 80 -16.75 -0.91 -3.12
N ASP A 81 -17.17 -0.32 -4.23
CA ASP A 81 -18.01 -0.93 -5.25
C ASP A 81 -17.41 -0.70 -6.65
N THR A 82 -17.78 -1.56 -7.60
CA THR A 82 -17.30 -1.48 -8.99
C THR A 82 -17.86 -0.28 -9.75
N ALA A 83 -18.95 0.34 -9.27
CA ALA A 83 -19.53 1.52 -9.90
C ALA A 83 -18.70 2.79 -9.63
N SER A 84 -17.92 2.83 -8.56
CA SER A 84 -17.07 3.96 -8.22
C SER A 84 -15.82 3.50 -7.45
N PRO A 85 -14.91 2.79 -8.14
CA PRO A 85 -13.77 2.13 -7.50
C PRO A 85 -12.78 3.11 -6.83
N THR A 86 -12.80 4.38 -7.25
CA THR A 86 -11.87 5.43 -6.81
C THR A 86 -12.48 6.44 -5.84
N LYS A 87 -13.61 6.14 -5.19
CA LYS A 87 -14.26 7.03 -4.18
C LYS A 87 -13.31 7.51 -3.08
N HIS A 88 -12.40 6.64 -2.65
CA HIS A 88 -11.41 6.94 -1.62
C HIS A 88 -10.50 8.13 -1.98
N LEU A 89 -10.29 8.45 -3.26
CA LEU A 89 -9.47 9.58 -3.71
C LEU A 89 -10.01 10.94 -3.24
N VAL A 90 -11.32 11.05 -2.99
CA VAL A 90 -11.90 12.28 -2.42
C VAL A 90 -11.36 12.51 -1.01
N HIS A 91 -11.20 11.44 -0.21
CA HIS A 91 -10.62 11.52 1.14
C HIS A 91 -9.12 11.79 1.10
N VAL A 92 -8.38 11.23 0.13
CA VAL A 92 -6.96 11.55 -0.09
C VAL A 92 -6.78 13.07 -0.27
N ARG A 93 -7.58 13.70 -1.14
CA ARG A 93 -7.56 15.16 -1.35
C ARG A 93 -7.97 15.95 -0.10
N GLY A 94 -8.93 15.43 0.66
CA GLY A 94 -9.34 16.00 1.94
C GLY A 94 -8.21 15.98 2.97
N LEU A 95 -7.48 14.86 3.07
CA LEU A 95 -6.32 14.71 3.94
C LEU A 95 -5.19 15.67 3.58
N ALA A 96 -4.87 15.80 2.30
CA ALA A 96 -3.93 16.83 1.83
C ALA A 96 -4.32 18.24 2.28
N SER A 97 -5.60 18.57 2.16
CA SER A 97 -6.12 19.88 2.56
C SER A 97 -6.00 20.09 4.08
N ILE A 98 -6.24 19.05 4.89
CA ILE A 98 -6.05 19.10 6.35
C ILE A 98 -4.57 19.31 6.68
N LEU A 99 -3.67 18.54 6.06
CA LEU A 99 -2.23 18.64 6.29
C LEU A 99 -1.69 20.03 5.89
N SER A 100 -2.15 20.60 4.77
CA SER A 100 -1.73 21.94 4.33
C SER A 100 -2.12 23.07 5.29
N LYS A 101 -3.16 22.87 6.10
CA LYS A 101 -3.59 23.84 7.14
C LYS A 101 -2.81 23.68 8.45
N GLY A 102 -1.97 22.65 8.55
CA GLY A 102 -1.31 22.23 9.78
C GLY A 102 -2.25 21.53 10.76
N ILE A 103 -1.70 20.67 11.60
CA ILE A 103 -2.44 19.94 12.64
C ILE A 103 -2.06 20.50 14.02
N THR A 104 -3.04 20.84 14.85
CA THR A 104 -2.84 21.25 16.24
C THR A 104 -2.74 20.06 17.19
N TYR A 105 -1.78 20.14 18.11
CA TYR A 105 -1.54 19.15 19.16
C TYR A 105 -2.02 19.70 20.50
N SER A 106 -2.97 19.00 21.13
CA SER A 106 -3.46 19.35 22.46
C SER A 106 -2.82 18.45 23.52
N ALA A 107 -1.56 18.72 23.88
CA ALA A 107 -0.97 18.29 25.16
C ALA A 107 0.29 19.08 25.50
N PRO A 108 0.33 19.82 26.63
CA PRO A 108 1.58 20.16 27.29
C PRO A 108 2.12 18.90 28.01
N GLU A 109 3.42 18.62 27.89
CA GLU A 109 4.18 17.56 28.57
C GLU A 109 4.19 16.11 28.01
N SER A 110 3.34 15.74 27.06
CA SER A 110 3.56 14.46 26.36
C SER A 110 4.60 14.67 25.24
N LYS A 111 5.80 14.06 25.34
CA LYS A 111 6.72 13.87 24.20
C LYS A 111 6.11 12.92 23.14
N VAL A 112 4.86 13.16 22.74
CA VAL A 112 4.23 12.55 21.58
C VAL A 112 4.50 13.56 20.47
N SER A 113 5.71 13.48 19.89
CA SER A 113 5.91 14.04 18.57
C SER A 113 5.10 13.16 17.65
N VAL A 114 3.86 13.56 17.36
CA VAL A 114 3.29 13.18 16.08
C VAL A 114 4.25 13.82 15.09
N TYR A 115 5.09 12.98 14.51
CA TYR A 115 5.83 13.33 13.33
C TYR A 115 4.82 14.01 12.40
N SER A 116 5.19 15.12 11.78
CA SER A 116 4.43 15.64 10.64
C SER A 116 5.06 15.14 9.34
N PRO A 117 5.03 13.84 9.02
CA PRO A 117 5.43 13.39 7.73
C PRO A 117 4.35 13.67 6.71
N GLY A 118 4.77 13.94 5.47
CA GLY A 118 3.84 13.92 4.34
C GLY A 118 3.33 15.27 3.86
N MET A 119 4.09 16.37 4.01
CA MET A 119 3.85 17.55 3.15
C MET A 119 4.14 17.25 1.67
N ARG A 120 4.75 16.09 1.36
CA ARG A 120 5.25 15.78 0.02
C ARG A 120 4.47 14.73 -0.78
N LEU A 121 3.67 13.86 -0.13
CA LEU A 121 3.09 12.67 -0.81
C LEU A 121 1.63 12.83 -1.25
N VAL A 122 0.87 13.80 -0.73
CA VAL A 122 -0.60 13.76 -0.83
C VAL A 122 -1.18 14.66 -1.95
N THR A 123 -0.37 15.27 -2.81
CA THR A 123 -0.90 16.17 -3.84
C THR A 123 -0.22 16.01 -5.20
N LYS A 124 -0.99 15.54 -6.20
CA LYS A 124 -0.80 15.95 -7.60
C LYS A 124 -0.77 17.49 -7.65
N GLY A 125 0.42 18.06 -7.68
CA GLY A 125 0.65 19.41 -8.21
C GLY A 125 0.74 20.58 -7.22
N ILE A 126 0.74 20.40 -5.90
CA ILE A 126 0.98 21.53 -4.99
C ILE A 126 1.80 21.06 -3.79
N MET A 127 3.08 21.47 -3.71
CA MET A 127 3.71 22.12 -2.54
C MET A 127 5.25 21.95 -2.54
N THR A 128 5.90 23.11 -2.71
CA THR A 128 7.10 23.63 -2.04
C THR A 128 8.02 22.69 -1.25
N HIS A 129 9.31 22.72 -1.65
CA HIS A 129 10.48 22.28 -0.89
C HIS A 129 10.52 22.85 0.53
N GLN A 130 10.06 22.09 1.52
CA GLN A 130 10.47 22.28 2.91
C GLN A 130 10.98 20.94 3.45
N THR A 131 12.07 21.00 4.21
CA THR A 131 12.81 19.86 4.77
C THR A 131 12.07 19.31 5.98
N GLY A 132 11.59 18.06 5.91
CA GLY A 132 10.92 17.34 7.00
C GLY A 132 10.67 15.88 6.60
N THR A 133 10.89 14.97 7.55
CA THR A 133 10.83 13.49 7.44
C THR A 133 9.52 12.97 6.84
N GLY A 134 9.54 11.93 6.00
CA GLY A 134 8.33 11.37 5.37
C GLY A 134 7.70 10.19 6.12
N ILE A 135 6.60 9.61 5.58
CA ILE A 135 5.69 8.68 6.29
C ILE A 135 6.39 7.34 6.52
N LEU A 136 7.27 6.93 5.61
CA LEU A 136 8.00 5.66 5.65
C LEU A 136 9.49 5.88 5.97
N CYS A 137 9.77 6.65 7.03
CA CYS A 137 11.11 6.90 7.57
C CYS A 137 11.29 6.23 8.95
N PRO A 138 12.45 5.63 9.27
CA PRO A 138 12.76 5.13 10.59
C PRO A 138 12.82 6.25 11.61
N PRO A 139 12.78 5.88 12.91
CA PRO A 139 12.89 6.84 14.00
C PRO A 139 14.11 7.76 13.88
N LEU A 140 13.93 9.00 14.34
CA LEU A 140 14.74 10.22 14.13
C LEU A 140 16.25 10.17 14.32
N ASP A 141 16.81 9.12 14.91
CA ASP A 141 18.20 9.17 15.38
C ASP A 141 19.23 8.78 14.30
N ASP A 142 18.78 8.28 13.14
CA ASP A 142 19.66 8.00 12.00
C ASP A 142 19.60 9.11 10.96
N THR A 143 20.77 9.67 10.62
CA THR A 143 20.92 10.58 9.47
C THR A 143 20.42 9.90 8.20
N TYR A 144 19.21 10.27 7.77
CA TYR A 144 18.53 9.61 6.67
C TYR A 144 19.21 9.92 5.33
N ARG A 145 19.89 8.92 4.73
CA ARG A 145 20.57 9.10 3.44
C ARG A 145 19.64 8.96 2.25
N ARG A 146 18.62 8.10 2.31
CA ARG A 146 17.66 7.84 1.22
C ARG A 146 16.23 7.72 1.76
N SER A 147 15.38 8.68 1.39
CA SER A 147 13.98 8.72 1.80
C SER A 147 13.08 7.92 0.87
N LEU A 148 12.33 6.96 1.42
CA LEU A 148 11.37 6.19 0.62
C LEU A 148 10.26 7.08 0.07
N ASP A 149 9.82 8.04 0.86
CA ASP A 149 8.81 9.01 0.42
C ASP A 149 9.34 9.84 -0.76
N ASP A 150 10.59 10.31 -0.69
CA ASP A 150 11.20 11.08 -1.79
C ASP A 150 11.37 10.23 -3.05
N ILE A 151 11.74 8.96 -2.89
CA ILE A 151 11.78 7.99 -3.98
C ILE A 151 10.41 7.87 -4.65
N ILE A 152 9.35 7.66 -3.87
CA ILE A 152 7.99 7.50 -4.40
C ILE A 152 7.55 8.78 -5.13
N ILE A 153 7.84 9.95 -4.58
CA ILE A 153 7.50 11.25 -5.18
C ILE A 153 8.19 11.44 -6.52
N LYS A 154 9.49 11.13 -6.61
CA LYS A 154 10.25 11.21 -7.85
C LYS A 154 9.76 10.17 -8.86
N MET A 155 9.40 8.97 -8.41
CA MET A 155 8.90 7.89 -9.27
C MET A 155 7.52 8.17 -9.87
N SER A 156 6.63 8.88 -9.17
CA SER A 156 5.26 9.13 -9.63
C SER A 156 5.15 9.81 -11.01
N PRO A 157 5.79 10.96 -11.28
CA PRO A 157 5.76 11.59 -12.61
C PRO A 157 6.49 10.76 -13.66
N LEU A 158 7.56 10.03 -13.28
CA LEU A 158 8.30 9.15 -14.19
C LEU A 158 7.43 7.96 -14.63
N THR A 159 6.69 7.36 -13.69
CA THR A 159 5.74 6.28 -13.93
C THR A 159 4.63 6.74 -14.86
N SER A 160 4.05 7.92 -14.60
CA SER A 160 3.02 8.51 -15.48
C SER A 160 3.53 8.75 -16.90
N ARG A 161 4.77 9.22 -17.04
CA ARG A 161 5.43 9.44 -18.34
C ARG A 161 5.72 8.11 -19.03
N ALA A 162 6.20 7.10 -18.30
CA ALA A 162 6.46 5.76 -18.81
C ALA A 162 5.17 5.10 -19.29
N GLU A 163 4.08 5.13 -18.51
CA GLU A 163 2.78 4.59 -18.91
C GLU A 163 2.27 5.25 -20.20
N LYS A 164 2.38 6.57 -20.30
CA LYS A 164 1.99 7.29 -21.52
C LYS A 164 2.84 6.90 -22.73
N LEU A 165 4.16 6.95 -22.61
CA LEU A 165 5.07 6.68 -23.73
C LEU A 165 5.00 5.23 -24.19
N LEU A 166 5.02 4.27 -23.26
CA LEU A 166 5.02 2.84 -23.57
C LEU A 166 3.64 2.31 -24.03
N SER A 167 2.59 3.12 -23.93
CA SER A 167 1.29 2.81 -24.53
C SER A 167 1.25 3.09 -26.04
N ASP A 168 2.18 3.89 -26.56
CA ASP A 168 2.36 4.11 -28.00
C ASP A 168 3.06 2.88 -28.61
N PRO A 169 2.52 2.26 -29.68
CA PRO A 169 3.21 1.18 -30.39
C PRO A 169 4.55 1.57 -31.03
N SER A 170 4.78 2.88 -31.25
CA SER A 170 6.01 3.40 -31.86
C SER A 170 6.50 4.65 -31.11
N PRO A 171 6.92 4.51 -29.84
CA PRO A 171 7.29 5.63 -28.99
C PRO A 171 8.50 6.40 -29.55
N PRO A 172 8.53 7.75 -29.44
CA PRO A 172 9.66 8.54 -29.92
C PRO A 172 10.96 8.19 -29.20
N VAL A 173 11.99 7.77 -29.96
CA VAL A 173 13.29 7.33 -29.42
C VAL A 173 13.94 8.39 -28.51
N LEU A 174 13.87 9.67 -28.88
CA LEU A 174 14.43 10.75 -28.06
C LEU A 174 13.74 10.87 -26.70
N GLU A 175 12.40 10.76 -26.67
CA GLU A 175 11.63 10.82 -25.42
C GLU A 175 11.89 9.60 -24.53
N LEU A 176 12.13 8.42 -25.12
CA LEU A 176 12.55 7.22 -24.41
C LEU A 176 13.93 7.37 -23.78
N LEU A 177 14.91 7.90 -24.52
CA LEU A 177 16.26 8.15 -24.01
C LEU A 177 16.27 9.17 -22.87
N GLU A 178 15.46 10.22 -22.98
CA GLU A 178 15.28 11.19 -21.90
C GLU A 178 14.65 10.54 -20.67
N LEU A 179 13.58 9.77 -20.83
CA LEU A 179 12.94 9.06 -19.73
C LEU A 179 13.91 8.06 -19.07
N GLN A 180 14.68 7.31 -19.86
CA GLN A 180 15.71 6.40 -19.35
C GLN A 180 16.73 7.15 -18.50
N ARG A 181 17.25 8.28 -18.98
CA ARG A 181 18.21 9.11 -18.23
C ARG A 181 17.60 9.61 -16.92
N ASP A 182 16.35 10.05 -16.94
CA ASP A 182 15.67 10.58 -15.76
C ASP A 182 15.37 9.47 -14.73
N LEU A 183 15.07 8.24 -15.18
CA LEU A 183 14.98 7.05 -14.32
C LEU A 183 16.35 6.68 -13.71
N LEU A 184 17.41 6.64 -14.52
CA LEU A 184 18.76 6.33 -14.03
C LEU A 184 19.28 7.37 -13.02
N ALA A 185 18.78 8.61 -13.07
CA ALA A 185 19.16 9.66 -12.12
C ALA A 185 18.74 9.36 -10.67
N ILE A 186 17.75 8.49 -10.46
CA ILE A 186 17.26 8.08 -9.12
C ILE A 186 17.69 6.66 -8.75
N ASP A 187 18.45 5.97 -9.61
CA ASP A 187 18.90 4.58 -9.42
C ASP A 187 19.57 4.38 -8.06
N ASN A 188 20.50 5.27 -7.71
CA ASN A 188 21.24 5.16 -6.46
C ASN A 188 20.33 5.22 -5.22
N GLU A 189 19.25 5.99 -5.30
CA GLU A 189 18.33 6.19 -4.19
C GLU A 189 17.45 4.96 -4.02
N ILE A 190 16.93 4.41 -5.13
CA ILE A 190 16.10 3.20 -5.13
C ILE A 190 16.93 1.97 -4.77
N THR A 191 18.03 1.73 -5.47
CA THR A 191 18.82 0.50 -5.35
C THR A 191 19.36 0.30 -3.93
N TYR A 192 19.79 1.40 -3.29
CA TYR A 192 20.50 1.32 -2.01
C TYR A 192 19.67 1.68 -0.77
N TRP A 193 18.38 1.99 -0.90
CA TRP A 193 17.53 2.35 0.26
C TRP A 193 17.57 1.30 1.38
N ALA A 194 17.56 0.01 1.00
CA ALA A 194 17.60 -1.13 1.92
C ALA A 194 18.89 -1.20 2.76
N TYR A 195 20.02 -0.70 2.26
CA TYR A 195 21.31 -0.73 2.96
C TYR A 195 21.46 0.36 4.02
N ASP A 196 20.62 1.41 3.96
CA ASP A 196 20.61 2.50 4.92
C ASP A 196 19.66 2.25 6.11
N ARG A 197 19.11 1.03 6.23
CA ARG A 197 18.18 0.66 7.32
C ARG A 197 18.97 0.17 8.55
N PRO A 198 18.50 0.45 9.77
CA PRO A 198 19.09 -0.16 10.96
C PRO A 198 18.89 -1.68 10.95
N LEU A 199 19.78 -2.41 11.63
CA LEU A 199 19.72 -3.88 11.69
C LEU A 199 18.38 -4.42 12.23
N SER A 200 17.70 -3.67 13.11
CA SER A 200 16.38 -4.03 13.64
C SER A 200 15.28 -4.07 12.58
N TRP A 201 15.51 -3.47 11.41
CA TRP A 201 14.57 -3.50 10.29
C TRP A 201 14.78 -4.69 9.37
N ASN A 202 15.87 -5.45 9.51
CA ASN A 202 16.13 -6.57 8.63
C ASN A 202 15.03 -7.63 8.74
N PRO A 203 14.53 -8.17 7.61
CA PRO A 203 13.62 -9.30 7.63
C PRO A 203 14.30 -10.52 8.28
N GLU A 204 13.58 -11.22 9.15
CA GLU A 204 14.01 -12.47 9.76
C GLU A 204 13.24 -13.64 9.13
N VAL A 205 13.93 -14.64 8.59
CA VAL A 205 13.26 -15.84 8.07
C VAL A 205 12.90 -16.76 9.23
N VAL A 206 11.59 -16.97 9.46
CA VAL A 206 11.07 -17.77 10.58
C VAL A 206 10.77 -19.22 10.22
N GLY A 207 10.70 -19.52 8.93
CA GLY A 207 10.45 -20.87 8.45
C GLY A 207 10.23 -20.89 6.95
N GLU A 208 9.96 -22.09 6.43
CA GLU A 208 9.71 -22.33 5.03
C GLU A 208 8.43 -23.15 4.86
N VAL A 209 7.60 -22.74 3.91
CA VAL A 209 6.37 -23.43 3.56
C VAL A 209 6.60 -24.26 2.30
N TRP A 210 6.33 -25.55 2.41
CA TRP A 210 6.47 -26.52 1.34
C TRP A 210 5.09 -26.84 0.78
N MET A 211 4.98 -26.97 -0.54
CA MET A 211 3.80 -27.60 -1.14
C MET A 211 4.06 -29.09 -1.32
N ASP A 212 3.08 -29.90 -0.91
CA ASP A 212 3.02 -31.29 -1.34
C ASP A 212 2.85 -31.29 -2.87
N PRO A 213 3.73 -31.99 -3.63
CA PRO A 213 3.62 -32.10 -5.09
C PRO A 213 2.25 -32.63 -5.57
N ALA A 214 1.48 -33.29 -4.72
CA ALA A 214 0.13 -33.78 -5.02
C ALA A 214 -0.96 -32.70 -4.94
N ILE A 215 -0.68 -31.54 -4.32
CA ILE A 215 -1.64 -30.43 -4.20
C ILE A 215 -1.34 -29.43 -5.32
N SER A 216 -2.34 -29.14 -6.15
CA SER A 216 -2.20 -28.12 -7.18
C SER A 216 -1.95 -26.74 -6.55
N GLU A 217 -0.93 -26.04 -7.05
CA GLU A 217 -0.62 -24.64 -6.75
C GLU A 217 -1.83 -23.72 -6.94
N GLU A 218 -2.79 -24.11 -7.79
CA GLU A 218 -4.03 -23.39 -8.04
C GLU A 218 -5.03 -23.47 -6.88
N SER A 219 -4.98 -24.55 -6.09
CA SER A 219 -5.92 -24.84 -5.00
C SER A 219 -5.48 -24.33 -3.62
N SER A 220 -4.20 -23.97 -3.49
CA SER A 220 -3.58 -23.55 -2.23
C SER A 220 -3.41 -22.03 -2.17
N PHE A 221 -3.88 -21.40 -1.08
CA PHE A 221 -3.60 -20.00 -0.76
C PHE A 221 -2.22 -19.80 -0.10
N TYR A 222 -1.48 -20.87 0.15
CA TYR A 222 -0.19 -20.81 0.83
C TYR A 222 0.89 -20.27 -0.11
N CYS A 223 1.63 -19.27 0.36
CA CYS A 223 2.88 -18.89 -0.27
C CYS A 223 3.93 -19.98 -0.01
N THR A 224 4.42 -20.64 -1.06
CA THR A 224 5.60 -21.50 -0.96
C THR A 224 6.87 -20.69 -0.77
N GLY A 225 7.85 -21.30 -0.12
CA GLY A 225 9.16 -20.71 0.14
C GLY A 225 9.29 -20.06 1.51
N PRO A 226 10.31 -19.20 1.71
CA PRO A 226 10.62 -18.64 3.01
C PRO A 226 9.53 -17.67 3.48
N ILE A 227 9.28 -17.67 4.78
CA ILE A 227 8.38 -16.72 5.45
C ILE A 227 9.20 -15.77 6.29
N GLU A 228 8.99 -14.47 6.08
CA GLU A 228 9.69 -13.40 6.76
C GLU A 228 8.86 -12.82 7.91
N LYS A 229 9.55 -12.51 9.01
CA LYS A 229 9.06 -11.75 10.16
C LYS A 229 9.80 -10.42 10.24
N TYR A 230 9.09 -9.43 10.75
CA TYR A 230 9.60 -8.07 10.91
C TYR A 230 9.41 -7.60 12.33
N PHE A 231 10.14 -6.57 12.73
CA PHE A 231 10.00 -5.93 14.03
C PHE A 231 8.54 -5.53 14.31
N ASP A 232 7.88 -4.90 13.33
CA ASP A 232 6.46 -4.58 13.36
C ASP A 232 5.87 -4.46 11.94
N ILE A 233 4.58 -4.16 11.88
CA ILE A 233 3.84 -3.97 10.63
C ILE A 233 4.28 -2.72 9.86
N TYR A 234 4.85 -1.72 10.53
CA TYR A 234 5.37 -0.51 9.90
C TYR A 234 6.63 -0.82 9.09
N VAL A 235 7.59 -1.51 9.69
CA VAL A 235 8.81 -1.98 9.03
C VAL A 235 8.46 -2.86 7.83
N ALA A 236 7.55 -3.82 8.01
CA ALA A 236 7.10 -4.70 6.92
C ALA A 236 6.47 -3.91 5.76
N THR A 237 5.68 -2.88 6.07
CA THR A 237 5.09 -1.98 5.08
C THR A 237 6.13 -1.16 4.33
N ALA A 238 7.14 -0.64 5.03
CA ALA A 238 8.22 0.13 4.42
C ALA A 238 9.01 -0.74 3.42
N TRP A 239 9.37 -1.96 3.82
CA TRP A 239 10.01 -2.93 2.92
C TRP A 239 9.16 -3.24 1.69
N ASN A 240 7.88 -3.55 1.86
CA ASN A 240 7.01 -3.87 0.73
C ASN A 240 6.76 -2.66 -0.19
N SER A 241 6.67 -1.46 0.38
CA SER A 241 6.57 -0.22 -0.39
C SER A 241 7.82 -0.01 -1.24
N TRP A 242 9.01 -0.15 -0.65
CA TRP A 242 10.27 -0.08 -1.39
C TRP A 242 10.38 -1.15 -2.48
N ARG A 243 10.14 -2.43 -2.14
CA ARG A 243 10.21 -3.55 -3.10
C ARG A 243 9.27 -3.33 -4.27
N SER A 244 8.03 -2.90 -4.02
CA SER A 244 7.04 -2.65 -5.08
C SER A 244 7.47 -1.54 -6.02
N ILE A 245 7.95 -0.41 -5.49
CA ILE A 245 8.43 0.73 -6.29
C ILE A 245 9.69 0.38 -7.08
N HIS A 246 10.57 -0.44 -6.49
CA HIS A 246 11.77 -0.92 -7.16
C HIS A 246 11.41 -1.87 -8.32
N VAL A 247 10.43 -2.77 -8.15
CA VAL A 247 9.93 -3.60 -9.26
C VAL A 247 9.37 -2.74 -10.39
N ILE A 248 8.59 -1.70 -10.08
CA ILE A 248 8.03 -0.78 -11.11
C ILE A 248 9.14 -0.02 -11.85
N TYR A 249 10.13 0.47 -11.11
CA TYR A 249 11.31 1.11 -11.68
C TYR A 249 12.03 0.20 -12.68
N LEU A 250 12.27 -1.05 -12.32
CA LEU A 250 12.92 -2.04 -13.19
C LEU A 250 12.04 -2.45 -14.37
N ASP A 251 10.73 -2.60 -14.16
CA ASP A 251 9.74 -2.87 -15.23
C ASP A 251 9.81 -1.80 -16.33
N HIS A 252 9.82 -0.52 -15.93
CA HIS A 252 9.98 0.58 -16.87
C HIS A 252 11.33 0.54 -17.60
N LEU A 253 12.43 0.32 -16.88
CA LEU A 253 13.75 0.22 -17.51
C LEU A 253 13.82 -0.91 -18.53
N ILE A 254 13.24 -2.07 -18.24
CA ILE A 254 13.22 -3.21 -19.16
C ILE A 254 12.41 -2.88 -20.41
N HIS A 255 11.22 -2.30 -20.27
CA HIS A 255 10.40 -1.94 -21.43
C HIS A 255 11.03 -0.85 -22.30
N ILE A 256 11.68 0.13 -21.68
CA ILE A 256 12.44 1.15 -22.41
C ILE A 256 13.66 0.54 -23.10
N ALA A 257 14.41 -0.33 -22.41
CA ALA A 257 15.56 -1.03 -22.98
C ALA A 257 15.16 -1.86 -24.20
N ASN A 258 14.05 -2.61 -24.11
CA ASN A 258 13.50 -3.37 -25.23
C ASN A 258 13.11 -2.45 -26.40
N ALA A 259 12.43 -1.33 -26.14
CA ALA A 259 12.05 -0.38 -27.18
C ALA A 259 13.24 0.31 -27.86
N LEU A 260 14.37 0.44 -27.14
CA LEU A 260 15.63 0.99 -27.65
C LEU A 260 16.57 -0.07 -28.24
N GLY A 261 16.22 -1.36 -28.16
CA GLY A 261 17.06 -2.47 -28.62
C GLY A 261 18.26 -2.83 -27.72
N GLN A 262 18.22 -2.42 -26.44
CA GLN A 262 19.27 -2.63 -25.41
C GLN A 262 19.01 -3.91 -24.60
N TYR A 263 18.87 -5.05 -25.29
CA TYR A 263 18.42 -6.31 -24.68
C TYR A 263 19.41 -6.90 -23.65
N GLU A 264 20.68 -6.52 -23.72
CA GLU A 264 21.74 -6.98 -22.83
C GLU A 264 21.54 -6.61 -21.36
N LEU A 265 20.75 -5.56 -21.08
CA LEU A 265 20.46 -5.10 -19.71
C LEU A 265 19.34 -5.91 -19.03
N VAL A 266 18.47 -6.54 -19.82
CA VAL A 266 17.22 -7.17 -19.36
C VAL A 266 17.44 -8.31 -18.36
N PRO A 267 18.42 -9.23 -18.54
CA PRO A 267 18.61 -10.34 -17.61
C PRO A 267 18.94 -9.88 -16.18
N LEU A 268 19.78 -8.85 -16.04
CA LEU A 268 20.17 -8.31 -14.74
C LEU A 268 18.99 -7.70 -13.99
N TYR A 269 18.15 -6.95 -14.70
CA TYR A 269 16.94 -6.37 -14.10
C TYR A 269 15.92 -7.44 -13.71
N LYS A 270 15.81 -8.51 -14.49
CA LYS A 270 14.89 -9.61 -14.21
C LYS A 270 15.27 -10.40 -12.95
N GLU A 271 16.54 -10.75 -12.79
CA GLU A 271 17.05 -11.40 -11.57
C GLU A 271 16.69 -10.58 -10.32
N ARG A 272 16.88 -9.25 -10.39
CA ARG A 272 16.54 -8.36 -9.29
C ARG A 272 15.03 -8.28 -9.03
N ILE A 273 14.19 -8.30 -10.07
CA ILE A 273 12.73 -8.35 -9.91
C ILE A 273 12.31 -9.62 -9.19
N ASP A 274 12.89 -10.77 -9.53
CA ASP A 274 12.55 -12.07 -8.92
C ASP A 274 12.88 -12.08 -7.41
N GLU A 275 14.01 -11.51 -7.02
CA GLU A 275 14.39 -11.31 -5.60
C GLU A 275 13.38 -10.42 -4.85
N LEU A 276 13.03 -9.27 -5.44
CA LEU A 276 12.11 -8.31 -4.83
C LEU A 276 10.69 -8.90 -4.71
N ALA A 277 10.25 -9.63 -5.73
CA ALA A 277 8.96 -10.31 -5.74
C ALA A 277 8.90 -11.42 -4.67
N SER A 278 9.99 -12.20 -4.54
CA SER A 278 10.13 -13.21 -3.49
C SER A 278 10.07 -12.61 -2.09
N GLY A 279 10.70 -11.45 -1.87
CA GLY A 279 10.61 -10.74 -0.59
C GLY A 279 9.18 -10.26 -0.25
N ILE A 280 8.43 -9.76 -1.24
CA ILE A 280 7.01 -9.41 -1.02
C ILE A 280 6.22 -10.67 -0.69
N LYS A 281 6.38 -11.76 -1.45
CA LYS A 281 5.73 -13.06 -1.20
C LYS A 281 5.99 -13.55 0.24
N ALA A 282 7.25 -13.56 0.67
CA ALA A 282 7.67 -14.00 1.99
C ALA A 282 7.06 -13.18 3.14
N SER A 283 6.76 -11.90 2.91
CA SER A 283 6.17 -11.00 3.91
C SER A 283 4.65 -11.16 4.10
N ILE A 284 3.96 -11.81 3.17
CA ILE A 284 2.49 -11.87 3.17
C ILE A 284 1.94 -12.47 4.46
N PRO A 285 2.45 -13.61 4.97
CA PRO A 285 1.91 -14.18 6.20
C PRO A 285 2.07 -13.26 7.41
N PHE A 286 3.19 -12.54 7.54
CA PHE A 286 3.40 -11.57 8.62
C PHE A 286 2.35 -10.44 8.61
N HIS A 287 1.93 -9.99 7.42
CA HIS A 287 0.87 -8.99 7.32
C HIS A 287 -0.49 -9.57 7.71
N LEU A 288 -0.79 -10.80 7.30
CA LEU A 288 -2.12 -11.38 7.43
C LEU A 288 -2.39 -12.08 8.77
N TYR A 289 -1.36 -12.56 9.47
CA TYR A 289 -1.49 -13.39 10.67
C TYR A 289 -0.65 -12.85 11.84
N GLN A 290 -1.19 -12.96 13.06
CA GLN A 290 -0.42 -12.65 14.27
C GLN A 290 0.62 -13.72 14.63
N ASP A 291 0.27 -14.99 14.49
CA ASP A 291 1.09 -16.15 14.87
C ASP A 291 1.63 -16.83 13.61
N ILE A 292 2.85 -16.45 13.23
CA ILE A 292 3.44 -16.80 11.94
C ILE A 292 4.10 -18.18 12.03
N GLU A 293 4.64 -18.50 13.20
CA GLU A 293 5.20 -19.79 13.53
C GLU A 293 4.10 -20.88 13.41
N ASN A 294 2.91 -20.62 13.93
CA ASN A 294 1.74 -21.49 13.76
C ASN A 294 1.23 -21.51 12.31
N TYR A 295 1.25 -20.37 11.59
CA TYR A 295 0.95 -20.35 10.16
C TYR A 295 1.84 -21.33 9.37
N VAL A 296 3.16 -21.30 9.60
CA VAL A 296 4.12 -22.20 8.92
C VAL A 296 3.81 -23.66 9.26
N GLN A 297 3.51 -23.97 10.52
CA GLN A 297 3.14 -25.32 10.94
C GLN A 297 1.84 -25.80 10.29
N GLN A 298 0.81 -24.96 10.26
CA GLN A 298 -0.49 -25.30 9.66
C GLN A 298 -0.38 -25.48 8.15
N ALA A 299 0.36 -24.60 7.47
CA ALA A 299 0.64 -24.70 6.05
C ALA A 299 1.30 -26.03 5.69
N ASN A 300 2.35 -26.40 6.42
CA ASN A 300 3.11 -27.64 6.17
C ASN A 300 2.36 -28.91 6.57
N THR A 301 1.34 -28.83 7.44
CA THR A 301 0.50 -29.96 7.83
C THR A 301 -0.76 -30.10 6.98
N GLY A 302 -0.99 -29.18 6.02
CA GLY A 302 -2.22 -29.14 5.22
C GLY A 302 -3.46 -28.80 6.04
N THR A 303 -3.29 -28.23 7.23
CA THR A 303 -4.41 -27.82 8.10
C THR A 303 -4.94 -26.48 7.62
N PRO A 304 -6.26 -26.33 7.38
CA PRO A 304 -6.84 -25.05 6.98
C PRO A 304 -6.46 -23.95 7.98
N LEU A 305 -5.91 -22.85 7.47
CA LEU A 305 -5.55 -21.72 8.31
C LEU A 305 -6.76 -21.17 9.06
N VAL A 306 -6.54 -20.80 10.31
CA VAL A 306 -7.50 -20.02 11.09
C VAL A 306 -7.70 -18.65 10.41
N HIS A 307 -8.89 -18.08 10.56
CA HIS A 307 -9.24 -16.74 10.07
C HIS A 307 -8.12 -15.71 10.30
N SER A 308 -7.71 -14.99 9.24
CA SER A 308 -6.85 -13.81 9.39
C SER A 308 -7.50 -12.81 10.35
N ASP A 309 -6.66 -12.29 11.25
CA ASP A 309 -7.02 -11.41 12.36
C ASP A 309 -6.43 -9.99 12.21
N ARG A 310 -5.66 -9.74 11.13
CA ARG A 310 -5.01 -8.44 10.85
C ARG A 310 -5.62 -7.73 9.64
N LEU A 311 -6.79 -7.10 9.82
CA LEU A 311 -7.44 -6.29 8.77
C LEU A 311 -6.49 -5.23 8.17
N VAL A 312 -5.72 -4.56 9.02
CA VAL A 312 -4.74 -3.55 8.62
C VAL A 312 -3.67 -4.12 7.69
N GLY A 313 -3.19 -5.34 7.93
CA GLY A 313 -2.21 -5.97 7.05
C GLY A 313 -2.77 -6.27 5.66
N GLY A 314 -4.04 -6.69 5.57
CA GLY A 314 -4.73 -6.85 4.29
C GLY A 314 -4.83 -5.55 3.50
N LEU A 315 -5.11 -4.42 4.16
CA LEU A 315 -5.08 -3.09 3.53
C LEU A 315 -3.66 -2.75 3.04
N LEU A 316 -2.64 -2.97 3.87
CA LEU A 316 -1.24 -2.62 3.54
C LEU A 316 -0.65 -3.44 2.39
N LEU A 317 -1.21 -4.62 2.11
CA LEU A 317 -0.80 -5.46 0.98
C LEU A 317 -1.45 -5.08 -0.36
N LEU A 318 -2.51 -4.25 -0.38
CA LEU A 318 -3.26 -3.96 -1.60
C LEU A 318 -2.37 -3.41 -2.72
N HIS A 319 -1.61 -2.35 -2.42
CA HIS A 319 -0.76 -1.71 -3.43
C HIS A 319 0.43 -2.59 -3.85
N PRO A 320 1.26 -3.14 -2.93
CA PRO A 320 2.38 -4.00 -3.32
C PRO A 320 1.96 -5.18 -4.20
N MET A 321 0.86 -5.86 -3.86
CA MET A 321 0.35 -6.98 -4.67
C MET A 321 -0.16 -6.51 -6.03
N TYR A 322 -0.91 -5.41 -6.07
CA TYR A 322 -1.44 -4.86 -7.32
C TYR A 322 -0.31 -4.41 -8.25
N ALA A 323 0.71 -3.73 -7.72
CA ALA A 323 1.89 -3.32 -8.46
C ALA A 323 2.60 -4.51 -9.12
N LEU A 324 2.90 -5.55 -8.34
CA LEU A 324 3.59 -6.75 -8.85
C LEU A 324 2.77 -7.51 -9.88
N ALA A 325 1.46 -7.67 -9.63
CA ALA A 325 0.58 -8.34 -10.58
C ALA A 325 0.42 -7.57 -11.90
N ARG A 326 0.65 -6.25 -11.87
CA ARG A 326 0.62 -5.38 -13.07
C ARG A 326 1.91 -5.39 -13.88
N CYS A 327 3.06 -5.61 -13.25
CA CYS A 327 4.34 -5.65 -13.94
C CYS A 327 4.48 -6.93 -14.74
N THR A 328 4.34 -6.89 -16.07
CA THR A 328 4.32 -8.11 -16.91
C THR A 328 5.67 -8.83 -16.99
N ILE A 329 6.75 -8.16 -16.58
CA ILE A 329 8.05 -8.79 -16.42
C ILE A 329 8.08 -9.77 -15.25
N VAL A 330 7.25 -9.55 -14.22
CA VAL A 330 7.08 -10.50 -13.12
C VAL A 330 6.46 -11.77 -13.67
N ASP A 331 7.00 -12.91 -13.25
CA ASP A 331 6.56 -14.21 -13.75
C ASP A 331 5.05 -14.45 -13.56
N ASP A 332 4.45 -15.16 -14.52
CA ASP A 332 3.00 -15.39 -14.56
C ASP A 332 2.48 -16.08 -13.29
N SER A 333 3.26 -16.97 -12.68
CA SER A 333 2.86 -17.70 -11.46
C SER A 333 2.72 -16.75 -10.27
N THR A 334 3.69 -15.84 -10.11
CA THR A 334 3.70 -14.80 -9.10
C THR A 334 2.56 -13.81 -9.33
N ARG A 335 2.33 -13.35 -10.56
CA ARG A 335 1.22 -12.44 -10.88
C ARG A 335 -0.14 -13.07 -10.58
N LYS A 336 -0.34 -14.33 -10.96
CA LYS A 336 -1.55 -15.11 -10.62
C LYS A 336 -1.73 -15.28 -9.13
N TYR A 337 -0.65 -15.59 -8.41
CA TYR A 337 -0.68 -15.70 -6.96
C TYR A 337 -1.06 -14.36 -6.28
N MET A 338 -0.49 -13.24 -6.71
CA MET A 338 -0.85 -11.91 -6.18
C MET A 338 -2.31 -11.56 -6.45
N SER A 339 -2.82 -11.81 -7.67
CA SER A 339 -4.23 -11.59 -8.02
C SER A 339 -5.18 -12.46 -7.17
N ARG A 340 -4.85 -13.75 -6.99
CA ARG A 340 -5.63 -14.66 -6.13
C ARG A 340 -5.63 -14.22 -4.67
N THR A 341 -4.47 -13.80 -4.15
CA THR A 341 -4.35 -13.32 -2.76
C THR A 341 -5.12 -12.01 -2.55
N LEU A 342 -5.09 -11.07 -3.50
CA LEU A 342 -5.93 -9.87 -3.46
C LEU A 342 -7.42 -10.22 -3.41
N ARG A 343 -7.87 -11.17 -4.24
CA ARG A 343 -9.26 -11.63 -4.23
C ARG A 343 -9.62 -12.26 -2.88
N TRP A 344 -8.74 -13.12 -2.34
CA TRP A 344 -8.90 -13.70 -1.00
C TRP A 344 -9.01 -12.63 0.09
N ILE A 345 -8.16 -11.60 0.08
CA ILE A 345 -8.25 -10.47 1.02
C ILE A 345 -9.63 -9.82 0.93
N GLY A 346 -10.15 -9.65 -0.29
CA GLY A 346 -11.46 -9.04 -0.49
C GLY A 346 -12.62 -9.89 -0.01
N ASP A 347 -12.59 -11.18 -0.31
CA ASP A 347 -13.66 -12.13 0.02
C ASP A 347 -13.64 -12.53 1.51
N GLU A 348 -12.46 -12.87 2.05
CA GLU A 348 -12.31 -13.44 3.38
C GLU A 348 -12.07 -12.39 4.48
N MET A 349 -11.46 -11.25 4.15
CA MET A 349 -11.27 -10.14 5.11
C MET A 349 -12.30 -9.02 4.93
N GLY A 350 -13.14 -9.10 3.89
CA GLY A 350 -14.20 -8.14 3.62
C GLY A 350 -13.72 -6.77 3.12
N ILE A 351 -12.52 -6.70 2.52
CA ILE A 351 -11.94 -5.48 1.95
C ILE A 351 -12.27 -5.41 0.46
N ARG A 352 -13.44 -4.87 0.09
CA ARG A 352 -13.93 -4.95 -1.30
C ARG A 352 -12.99 -4.34 -2.34
N HIS A 353 -12.23 -3.29 -2.00
CA HIS A 353 -11.27 -2.72 -2.95
C HIS A 353 -10.24 -3.75 -3.44
N ALA A 354 -9.89 -4.75 -2.62
CA ALA A 354 -8.99 -5.83 -3.01
C ALA A 354 -9.56 -6.68 -4.15
N THR A 355 -10.87 -7.01 -4.10
CA THR A 355 -11.54 -7.72 -5.21
C THR A 355 -11.57 -6.89 -6.49
N ILE A 356 -11.81 -5.57 -6.39
CA ILE A 356 -11.81 -4.67 -7.55
C ILE A 356 -10.41 -4.62 -8.19
N LEU A 357 -9.35 -4.50 -7.39
CA LEU A 357 -7.98 -4.57 -7.89
C LEU A 357 -7.71 -5.93 -8.55
N ALA A 358 -8.14 -7.04 -7.93
CA ALA A 358 -7.97 -8.38 -8.47
C ALA A 358 -8.71 -8.60 -9.80
N ASP A 359 -9.89 -8.03 -9.98
CA ASP A 359 -10.71 -8.13 -11.19
C ASP A 359 -10.18 -7.24 -12.32
N GLY A 360 -9.50 -6.13 -11.99
CA GLY A 360 -8.83 -5.26 -12.95
C GLY A 360 -7.49 -5.81 -13.49
N LEU A 361 -6.95 -6.85 -12.87
CA LEU A 361 -5.70 -7.49 -13.28
C LEU A 361 -5.94 -8.53 -14.37
N GLN A 362 -5.07 -8.55 -15.37
CA GLN A 362 -5.05 -9.60 -16.40
C GLN A 362 -3.68 -10.28 -16.38
N PRO A 363 -3.47 -11.24 -15.46
CA PRO A 363 -2.15 -11.81 -15.20
C PRO A 363 -1.58 -12.62 -16.37
N ASP A 364 -2.39 -12.98 -17.37
CA ASP A 364 -1.94 -13.68 -18.58
C ASP A 364 -1.48 -12.72 -19.70
N MET A 365 -1.73 -11.41 -19.57
CA MET A 365 -1.28 -10.43 -20.58
C MET A 365 0.23 -10.20 -20.51
N GLN A 366 0.82 -9.98 -21.69
CA GLN A 366 2.24 -9.71 -21.91
C GLN A 366 2.43 -8.33 -22.56
N GLY A 367 3.61 -7.72 -22.39
CA GLY A 367 3.93 -6.36 -22.90
C GLY A 367 3.90 -5.30 -21.79
N PRO A 368 4.23 -4.02 -22.07
CA PRO A 368 4.31 -2.97 -21.04
C PRO A 368 3.14 -2.97 -20.05
N SER A 369 3.42 -2.73 -18.76
CA SER A 369 2.41 -2.58 -17.70
C SER A 369 1.33 -1.54 -18.02
N ALA A 370 1.64 -0.61 -18.92
CA ALA A 370 0.72 0.39 -19.48
C ALA A 370 -0.38 -0.20 -20.37
N MET A 371 -0.13 -1.36 -20.97
CA MET A 371 -1.07 -2.09 -21.82
C MET A 371 -2.09 -2.91 -21.02
N GLN A 372 -1.91 -3.02 -19.70
CA GLN A 372 -2.91 -3.64 -18.85
C GLN A 372 -4.15 -2.75 -18.72
N SER A 373 -5.28 -3.18 -19.30
CA SER A 373 -6.54 -2.47 -19.17
C SER A 373 -7.13 -2.66 -17.76
N SER A 374 -6.82 -1.73 -16.86
CA SER A 374 -7.45 -1.63 -15.54
C SER A 374 -8.27 -0.34 -15.44
N GLN A 375 -9.43 -0.42 -14.77
CA GLN A 375 -10.23 0.76 -14.43
C GLN A 375 -9.56 1.64 -13.36
N ILE A 376 -8.59 1.08 -12.63
CA ILE A 376 -7.81 1.79 -11.60
C ILE A 376 -6.41 2.03 -12.15
N SER A 377 -6.05 3.29 -12.36
CA SER A 377 -4.68 3.60 -12.80
C SER A 377 -3.67 3.24 -11.72
N PHE A 378 -2.39 3.15 -12.10
CA PHE A 378 -1.34 2.86 -11.12
C PHE A 378 -1.32 3.93 -10.01
N ILE A 379 -1.45 5.19 -10.43
CA ILE A 379 -1.45 6.35 -9.54
C ILE A 379 -2.65 6.33 -8.58
N ASP A 380 -3.82 5.91 -9.03
CA ASP A 380 -4.99 5.83 -8.13
C ASP A 380 -4.79 4.75 -7.06
N ALA A 381 -4.17 3.62 -7.39
CA ALA A 381 -3.82 2.58 -6.42
C ALA A 381 -2.74 3.08 -5.42
N LEU A 382 -1.76 3.85 -5.90
CA LEU A 382 -0.74 4.48 -5.06
C LEU A 382 -1.33 5.52 -4.11
N ASP A 383 -2.28 6.34 -4.57
CA ASP A 383 -3.01 7.29 -3.71
C ASP A 383 -3.78 6.57 -2.59
N GLY A 384 -4.37 5.40 -2.89
CA GLY A 384 -4.94 4.50 -1.90
C GLY A 384 -3.91 4.00 -0.87
N HIS A 385 -2.69 3.68 -1.31
CA HIS A 385 -1.59 3.29 -0.42
C HIS A 385 -1.20 4.39 0.55
N PHE A 386 -1.17 5.65 0.12
CA PHE A 386 -0.89 6.79 1.01
C PHE A 386 -1.96 6.97 2.08
N LEU A 387 -3.23 6.81 1.70
CA LEU A 387 -4.32 6.83 2.67
C LEU A 387 -4.16 5.73 3.73
N ILE A 388 -3.75 4.53 3.33
CA ILE A 388 -3.55 3.41 4.26
C ILE A 388 -2.34 3.67 5.16
N THR A 389 -1.20 4.08 4.60
CA THR A 389 0.02 4.37 5.37
C THR A 389 -0.11 5.59 6.28
N ALA A 390 -0.96 6.56 5.94
CA ALA A 390 -1.31 7.68 6.84
C ALA A 390 -1.92 7.21 8.17
N SER A 391 -2.58 6.04 8.19
CA SER A 391 -3.08 5.44 9.44
C SER A 391 -1.96 5.04 10.41
N MET A 392 -0.73 4.88 9.91
CA MET A 392 0.44 4.47 10.69
C MET A 392 1.21 5.65 11.29
N MET A 393 0.84 6.90 10.98
CA MET A 393 1.54 8.11 11.43
C MET A 393 1.51 8.36 12.96
N LEU A 394 0.80 7.52 13.73
CA LEU A 394 0.87 7.53 15.19
C LEU A 394 1.46 6.21 15.67
N GLU A 395 2.77 6.13 15.81
CA GLU A 395 3.35 5.04 16.58
C GLU A 395 3.13 5.26 18.09
N PRO A 396 2.68 4.22 18.81
CA PRO A 396 2.93 4.11 20.23
C PRO A 396 4.43 3.89 20.46
N ARG A 397 4.96 4.47 21.53
CA ARG A 397 6.33 4.22 21.98
C ARG A 397 6.59 2.77 22.32
#